data_AF-A0A972LWY2-F1
#
_entry.id   AF-A0A972LWY2-F1
#
_cell.length_a   1.000
_cell.length_b   1.000
_cell.length_c   1.000
_cell.angle_alpha   90.00
_cell.angle_beta   90.00
_cell.angle_gamma   90.00
#
_symmetry.space_group_name_H-M   'P 1'
#
loop_
_entity.id
_entity.type
_entity.pdbx_description
1 polymer ?
#
loop_
_entity_poly.entity_id
_entity_poly.type
_entity_poly.pdbx_seq_one_letter_code
_entity_poly.pdbx_strand_id
1 'polypeptide(L)'
;MSAIFLFAGLILAGLIVASSMQLRSFQLRMAAIGAAAVVLGIFFTLASFQHVDENSVGVVSKKIGFTALEPGKIIATNGEKGPQAEILPPGWNLGYWPFIYDIEKAQVEVIPPGSVGLLVASDGQPLPRDTTYAPEWPEGKERQMQNAEYFLTDGGGYKGPQTTVLKPGSYRINPVLFSIEQVPATSIEKATVGVVKSNVGDRPVTAEGDVDNVGQRRLVAQGERGIWRQPLLEGEYYLNSKAYQVTTISTQRRIVRYTAHEGQLSGGGEEREIKVRTSDGFTFPVDVRVDFEIEPRNAPLLVASVSDDQVGLQEVMNSAVRATFRNNAQAVKALDYVKQRKEQEDQSKDMLQEKLAGIGVTIINVQIGDVGDEKSLGNLLKTQMDREIAIQEQETFQEQQRAAEQKKQLTKTEQ
;
A
#
# COMPACT_ATOMS: atom_id res chain seq x y z
N MET A 1 -26.81 -13.19 -39.00
CA MET A 1 -27.64 -14.36 -39.33
C MET A 1 -29.12 -14.15 -38.99
N SER A 2 -29.44 -13.62 -37.80
CA SER A 2 -30.83 -13.35 -37.34
C SER A 2 -31.70 -12.52 -38.31
N ALA A 3 -31.18 -11.42 -38.87
CA ALA A 3 -31.94 -10.60 -39.82
C ALA A 3 -32.29 -11.33 -41.13
N ILE A 4 -31.42 -12.26 -41.58
CA ILE A 4 -31.62 -13.02 -42.82
C ILE A 4 -32.82 -13.97 -42.66
N PHE A 5 -33.00 -14.58 -41.48
CA PHE A 5 -34.15 -15.44 -41.20
C PHE A 5 -35.46 -14.65 -41.22
N LEU A 6 -35.50 -13.42 -40.69
CA LEU A 6 -36.70 -12.58 -40.80
C LEU A 6 -37.06 -12.24 -42.25
N PHE A 7 -36.08 -11.82 -43.06
CA PHE A 7 -36.32 -11.52 -44.48
C PHE A 7 -36.73 -12.76 -45.28
N ALA A 8 -36.06 -13.90 -45.06
CA ALA A 8 -36.40 -15.17 -45.72
C ALA A 8 -37.81 -15.63 -45.35
N GLY A 9 -38.19 -15.50 -44.07
CA GLY A 9 -39.54 -15.81 -43.59
C GLY A 9 -40.62 -14.94 -44.23
N LEU A 10 -40.38 -13.62 -44.31
CA LEU A 10 -41.30 -12.68 -44.97
C LEU A 10 -41.48 -13.00 -46.47
N ILE A 11 -40.40 -13.31 -47.18
CA ILE A 11 -40.45 -13.68 -48.60
C ILE A 11 -41.21 -14.99 -48.79
N LEU A 12 -40.89 -16.02 -48.02
CA LEU A 12 -41.50 -17.35 -48.15
C LEU A 12 -43.00 -17.30 -47.84
N ALA A 13 -43.39 -16.60 -46.77
CA ALA A 13 -44.79 -16.42 -46.43
C ALA A 13 -45.54 -15.60 -47.48
N GLY A 14 -44.91 -14.53 -48.01
CA GLY A 14 -45.47 -13.75 -49.12
C GLY A 14 -45.72 -14.60 -50.37
N LEU A 15 -44.80 -15.49 -50.72
CA LEU A 15 -44.96 -16.42 -51.84
C LEU A 15 -46.09 -17.44 -51.60
N ILE A 16 -46.25 -17.95 -50.39
CA ILE A 16 -47.34 -18.86 -50.02
C ILE A 16 -48.69 -18.13 -50.14
N VAL A 17 -48.78 -16.89 -49.67
CA VAL A 17 -50.00 -16.06 -49.79
C VAL A 17 -50.30 -15.73 -51.25
N ALA A 18 -49.31 -15.33 -52.05
CA ALA A 18 -49.50 -15.03 -53.48
C ALA A 18 -49.96 -16.27 -54.27
N SER A 19 -49.37 -17.43 -53.99
CA SER A 19 -49.77 -18.72 -54.57
C SER A 19 -51.17 -19.14 -54.14
N SER A 20 -51.57 -18.81 -52.90
CA SER A 20 -52.91 -19.11 -52.40
C SER A 20 -54.02 -18.37 -53.16
N MET A 21 -53.75 -17.16 -53.66
CA MET A 21 -54.74 -16.36 -54.43
C MET A 21 -55.16 -17.05 -55.74
N GLN A 22 -54.31 -17.95 -56.28
CA GLN A 22 -54.59 -18.71 -57.50
C GLN A 22 -55.46 -19.95 -57.26
N LEU A 23 -55.65 -20.38 -56.00
CA LEU A 23 -56.47 -21.55 -55.65
C LEU A 23 -57.96 -21.24 -55.83
N ARG A 24 -58.75 -22.13 -56.43
CA ARG A 24 -60.20 -21.91 -56.62
C ARG A 24 -61.05 -22.17 -55.38
N SER A 25 -60.62 -23.07 -54.50
CA SER A 25 -61.41 -23.44 -53.31
C SER A 25 -61.10 -22.51 -52.12
N PHE A 26 -62.14 -22.04 -51.44
CA PHE A 26 -62.01 -21.19 -50.25
C PHE A 26 -61.24 -21.88 -49.10
N GLN A 27 -61.50 -23.17 -48.87
CA GLN A 27 -60.85 -23.95 -47.80
C GLN A 27 -59.33 -24.05 -48.00
N LEU A 28 -58.85 -24.31 -49.23
CA LEU A 28 -57.41 -24.37 -49.52
C LEU A 28 -56.73 -22.99 -49.38
N ARG A 29 -57.44 -21.89 -49.67
CA ARG A 29 -56.91 -20.54 -49.43
C ARG A 29 -56.68 -20.27 -47.95
N MET A 30 -57.67 -20.58 -47.12
CA MET A 30 -57.56 -20.42 -45.67
C MET A 30 -56.46 -21.31 -45.08
N ALA A 31 -56.33 -22.56 -45.56
CA ALA A 31 -55.26 -23.45 -45.16
C ALA A 31 -53.87 -22.91 -45.54
N ALA A 32 -53.71 -22.36 -46.75
CA ALA A 32 -52.45 -21.77 -47.21
C ALA A 32 -52.07 -20.50 -46.42
N ILE A 33 -53.03 -19.65 -46.09
CA ILE A 33 -52.80 -18.47 -45.23
C ILE A 33 -52.39 -18.92 -43.82
N GLY A 34 -53.05 -19.96 -43.28
CA GLY A 34 -52.65 -20.57 -42.02
C GLY A 34 -51.21 -21.11 -42.06
N ALA A 35 -50.84 -21.81 -43.13
CA ALA A 35 -49.48 -22.29 -43.33
C ALA A 35 -48.46 -21.13 -43.43
N ALA A 36 -48.79 -20.04 -44.13
CA ALA A 36 -47.94 -18.86 -44.19
C ALA A 36 -47.72 -18.21 -42.82
N ALA A 37 -48.76 -18.17 -41.97
CA ALA A 37 -48.65 -17.67 -40.60
C ALA A 37 -47.75 -18.56 -39.73
N VAL A 38 -47.86 -19.89 -39.86
CA VAL A 38 -46.96 -20.84 -39.18
C VAL A 38 -45.51 -20.64 -39.62
N VAL A 39 -45.28 -20.49 -40.93
CA VAL A 39 -43.94 -20.21 -41.48
C VAL A 39 -43.37 -18.91 -40.94
N LEU A 40 -44.14 -17.81 -40.94
CA LEU A 40 -43.72 -16.55 -40.31
C LEU A 40 -43.37 -16.74 -38.84
N GLY A 41 -44.21 -17.45 -38.08
CA GLY A 41 -43.95 -17.75 -36.67
C GLY A 41 -42.62 -18.48 -36.46
N ILE A 42 -42.33 -19.50 -37.27
CA ILE A 42 -41.08 -20.26 -37.21
C ILE A 42 -39.87 -19.37 -37.54
N PHE A 43 -39.93 -18.59 -38.61
CA PHE A 43 -38.82 -17.71 -38.96
C PHE A 43 -38.64 -16.56 -37.97
N PHE A 44 -39.73 -16.09 -37.36
CA PHE A 44 -39.71 -15.09 -36.30
C PHE A 44 -39.06 -15.62 -35.01
N THR A 45 -39.32 -16.87 -34.63
CA THR A 45 -38.64 -17.50 -33.49
C THR A 45 -37.17 -17.78 -33.81
N LEU A 46 -36.85 -18.30 -35.00
CA LEU A 46 -35.47 -18.53 -35.45
C LEU A 46 -34.65 -17.24 -35.50
N ALA A 47 -35.25 -16.12 -35.88
CA ALA A 47 -34.57 -14.82 -35.89
C ALA A 47 -34.26 -14.28 -34.49
N SER A 48 -34.85 -14.82 -33.43
CA SER A 48 -34.55 -14.44 -32.04
C SER A 48 -33.29 -15.10 -31.47
N PHE A 49 -32.73 -16.09 -32.17
CA PHE A 49 -31.52 -16.78 -31.75
C PHE A 49 -30.30 -15.90 -32.01
N GLN A 50 -29.61 -15.52 -30.93
CA GLN A 50 -28.33 -14.86 -31.01
C GLN A 50 -27.24 -15.71 -30.37
N HIS A 51 -26.10 -15.83 -31.06
CA HIS A 51 -24.93 -16.53 -30.54
C HIS A 51 -23.89 -15.54 -30.03
N VAL A 52 -23.39 -15.79 -28.81
CA VAL A 52 -22.28 -15.08 -28.18
C VAL A 52 -21.12 -16.06 -28.03
N ASP A 53 -19.93 -15.66 -28.44
CA ASP A 53 -18.75 -16.53 -28.46
C ASP A 53 -18.22 -16.73 -27.03
N GLU A 54 -17.53 -17.83 -26.74
CA GLU A 54 -17.11 -18.23 -25.38
C GLU A 54 -16.27 -17.16 -24.63
N ASN A 55 -15.44 -16.43 -25.38
CA ASN A 55 -14.55 -15.37 -24.88
C ASN A 55 -15.16 -13.96 -25.00
N SER A 56 -16.48 -13.88 -25.16
CA SER A 56 -17.20 -12.61 -25.27
C SER A 56 -18.41 -12.57 -24.34
N VAL A 57 -18.83 -11.34 -24.04
CA VAL A 57 -20.11 -11.04 -23.41
C VAL A 57 -20.98 -10.28 -24.39
N GLY A 58 -22.27 -10.60 -24.45
CA GLY A 58 -23.22 -9.86 -25.28
C GLY A 58 -23.80 -8.69 -24.50
N VAL A 59 -23.42 -7.47 -24.86
CA VAL A 59 -24.01 -6.24 -24.31
C VAL A 59 -25.30 -5.96 -25.06
N VAL A 60 -26.43 -5.99 -24.34
CA VAL A 60 -27.75 -5.81 -24.94
C VAL A 60 -28.13 -4.34 -24.89
N SER A 61 -28.59 -3.79 -26.01
CA SER A 61 -29.19 -2.46 -26.09
C SER A 61 -30.58 -2.54 -26.72
N LYS A 62 -31.60 -2.04 -26.04
CA LYS A 62 -32.98 -2.04 -26.55
C LYS A 62 -33.24 -0.78 -27.38
N LYS A 63 -33.49 -0.94 -28.68
CA LYS A 63 -33.76 0.15 -29.63
C LYS A 63 -35.20 0.64 -29.58
N ILE A 64 -36.15 -0.30 -29.42
CA ILE A 64 -37.59 -0.04 -29.46
C ILE A 64 -38.19 -0.35 -28.09
N GLY A 65 -38.81 0.65 -27.46
CA GLY A 65 -39.49 0.53 -26.18
C GLY A 65 -40.40 1.73 -25.93
N PHE A 66 -41.45 1.51 -25.14
CA PHE A 66 -42.41 2.55 -24.73
C PHE A 66 -41.96 3.31 -23.47
N THR A 67 -41.03 2.73 -22.71
CA THR A 67 -40.43 3.32 -21.52
C THR A 67 -39.06 3.91 -21.86
N ALA A 68 -38.87 5.19 -21.54
CA ALA A 68 -37.60 5.88 -21.67
C ALA A 68 -36.83 5.81 -20.35
N LEU A 69 -35.50 5.87 -20.44
CA LEU A 69 -34.61 5.99 -19.29
C LEU A 69 -34.93 7.24 -18.47
N GLU A 70 -34.88 7.11 -17.15
CA GLU A 70 -34.96 8.27 -16.25
C GLU A 70 -33.81 9.26 -16.52
N PRO A 71 -34.06 10.57 -16.44
CA PRO A 71 -33.02 11.58 -16.67
C PRO A 71 -31.79 11.36 -15.75
N GLY A 72 -30.61 11.24 -16.36
CA GLY A 72 -29.35 11.05 -15.64
C GLY A 72 -28.92 9.60 -15.46
N LYS A 73 -29.77 8.62 -15.78
CA LYS A 73 -29.39 7.21 -15.94
C LYS A 73 -28.91 6.95 -17.37
N ILE A 74 -27.94 6.07 -17.49
CA ILE A 74 -27.31 5.64 -18.76
C ILE A 74 -27.69 4.18 -19.05
N ILE A 75 -27.91 3.38 -18.01
CA ILE A 75 -28.18 1.94 -18.11
C ILE A 75 -29.58 1.61 -17.61
N ALA A 76 -30.30 0.84 -18.41
CA ALA A 76 -31.64 0.37 -18.15
C ALA A 76 -31.61 -0.88 -17.28
N THR A 77 -32.32 -0.84 -16.16
CA THR A 77 -32.49 -1.98 -15.23
C THR A 77 -33.83 -2.68 -15.40
N ASN A 78 -34.87 -1.99 -15.88
CA ASN A 78 -36.24 -2.51 -15.97
C ASN A 78 -36.74 -2.67 -17.42
N GLY A 79 -35.86 -2.99 -18.38
CA GLY A 79 -36.26 -3.20 -19.78
C GLY A 79 -36.63 -1.91 -20.53
N GLU A 80 -36.17 -0.76 -20.04
CA GLU A 80 -36.31 0.55 -20.68
C GLU A 80 -35.53 0.62 -22.00
N LYS A 81 -35.80 1.61 -22.83
CA LYS A 81 -35.04 1.85 -24.06
C LYS A 81 -33.60 2.30 -23.71
N GLY A 82 -32.59 1.64 -24.30
CA GLY A 82 -31.17 1.96 -24.10
C GLY A 82 -30.31 0.73 -23.78
N PRO A 83 -29.02 0.93 -23.43
CA PRO A 83 -28.14 -0.14 -22.93
C PRO A 83 -28.75 -0.80 -21.70
N GLN A 84 -28.80 -2.12 -21.67
CA GLN A 84 -29.34 -2.89 -20.55
C GLN A 84 -28.24 -3.23 -19.54
N ALA A 85 -28.63 -3.39 -18.27
CA ALA A 85 -27.73 -3.83 -17.21
C ALA A 85 -27.30 -5.28 -17.42
N GLU A 86 -28.26 -6.16 -17.73
CA GLU A 86 -28.02 -7.59 -17.95
C GLU A 86 -27.14 -7.81 -19.19
N ILE A 87 -26.12 -8.65 -19.02
CA ILE A 87 -25.23 -9.11 -20.10
C ILE A 87 -25.58 -10.54 -20.48
N LEU A 88 -25.41 -10.87 -21.75
CA LEU A 88 -25.66 -12.22 -22.24
C LEU A 88 -24.47 -13.15 -21.96
N PRO A 89 -24.71 -14.32 -21.37
CA PRO A 89 -23.71 -15.36 -21.24
C PRO A 89 -23.32 -15.91 -22.62
N PRO A 90 -22.15 -16.56 -22.73
CA PRO A 90 -21.74 -17.24 -23.96
C PRO A 90 -22.71 -18.36 -24.32
N GLY A 91 -22.83 -18.63 -25.62
CA GLY A 91 -23.73 -19.64 -26.16
C GLY A 91 -24.94 -19.02 -26.87
N TRP A 92 -26.01 -19.80 -26.95
CA TRP A 92 -27.24 -19.43 -27.65
C TRP A 92 -28.21 -18.75 -26.69
N ASN A 93 -28.54 -17.51 -26.98
CA ASN A 93 -29.51 -16.71 -26.24
C ASN A 93 -30.77 -16.53 -27.09
N LEU A 94 -31.93 -16.75 -26.47
CA LEU A 94 -33.25 -16.72 -27.11
C LEU A 94 -34.02 -15.45 -26.74
N GLY A 95 -34.92 -15.01 -27.61
CA GLY A 95 -35.81 -13.87 -27.31
C GLY A 95 -35.25 -12.49 -27.67
N TYR A 96 -34.10 -12.43 -28.38
CA TYR A 96 -33.46 -11.18 -28.78
C TYR A 96 -33.66 -10.89 -30.26
N TRP A 97 -34.82 -10.31 -30.60
CA TRP A 97 -35.13 -9.96 -31.99
C TRP A 97 -34.29 -8.78 -32.49
N PRO A 98 -33.69 -8.87 -33.71
CA PRO A 98 -32.71 -7.90 -34.20
C PRO A 98 -33.27 -6.49 -34.49
N PHE A 99 -34.59 -6.37 -34.62
CA PHE A 99 -35.24 -5.07 -34.80
C PHE A 99 -35.60 -4.40 -33.46
N ILE A 100 -35.64 -5.14 -32.35
CA ILE A 100 -35.89 -4.61 -31.00
C ILE A 100 -34.59 -4.40 -30.25
N TYR A 101 -33.64 -5.34 -30.36
CA TYR A 101 -32.40 -5.38 -29.60
C TYR A 101 -31.18 -5.28 -30.52
N ASP A 102 -30.20 -4.48 -30.11
CA ASP A 102 -28.82 -4.56 -30.54
C ASP A 102 -28.05 -5.43 -29.57
N ILE A 103 -27.19 -6.30 -30.09
CA ILE A 103 -26.27 -7.08 -29.25
C ILE A 103 -24.87 -6.82 -29.76
N GLU A 104 -24.10 -6.08 -28.96
CA GLU A 104 -22.69 -5.83 -29.22
C GLU A 104 -21.86 -6.86 -28.45
N LYS A 105 -20.94 -7.53 -29.14
CA LYS A 105 -20.04 -8.50 -28.51
C LYS A 105 -18.84 -7.76 -27.98
N ALA A 106 -18.70 -7.69 -26.66
CA ALA A 106 -17.49 -7.21 -26.01
C ALA A 106 -16.63 -8.39 -25.54
N GLN A 107 -15.32 -8.21 -25.49
CA GLN A 107 -14.42 -9.24 -24.99
C GLN A 107 -14.56 -9.36 -23.46
N VAL A 108 -14.32 -10.56 -22.93
CA VAL A 108 -14.24 -10.77 -21.49
C VAL A 108 -13.00 -10.04 -20.96
N GLU A 109 -13.16 -9.27 -19.89
CA GLU A 109 -12.00 -8.60 -19.27
C GLU A 109 -11.12 -9.64 -18.60
N VAL A 110 -9.82 -9.65 -18.92
CA VAL A 110 -8.84 -10.52 -18.29
C VAL A 110 -7.82 -9.66 -17.56
N ILE A 111 -7.77 -9.82 -16.24
CA ILE A 111 -6.77 -9.16 -15.40
C ILE A 111 -5.63 -10.16 -15.19
N PRO A 112 -4.43 -9.87 -15.73
CA PRO A 112 -3.30 -10.78 -15.62
C PRO A 112 -2.82 -10.89 -14.16
N PRO A 113 -2.14 -12.00 -13.80
CA PRO A 113 -1.45 -12.11 -12.53
C PRO A 113 -0.44 -10.96 -12.32
N GLY A 114 -0.31 -10.48 -11.10
CA GLY A 114 0.56 -9.33 -10.77
C GLY A 114 -0.04 -7.96 -11.10
N SER A 115 -1.27 -7.91 -11.62
CA SER A 115 -2.02 -6.67 -11.87
C SER A 115 -3.34 -6.65 -11.09
N VAL A 116 -3.90 -5.45 -10.97
CA VAL A 116 -5.19 -5.18 -10.34
C VAL A 116 -6.02 -4.30 -11.26
N GLY A 117 -7.32 -4.60 -11.38
CA GLY A 117 -8.25 -3.81 -12.19
C GLY A 117 -8.95 -2.75 -11.36
N LEU A 118 -8.68 -1.47 -11.66
CA LEU A 118 -9.38 -0.34 -11.06
C LEU A 118 -10.68 -0.10 -11.83
N LEU A 119 -11.81 -0.03 -11.13
CA LEU A 119 -13.10 0.20 -11.78
C LEU A 119 -13.52 1.67 -11.69
N VAL A 120 -14.11 2.16 -12.77
CA VAL A 120 -14.85 3.42 -12.82
C VAL A 120 -16.26 3.11 -13.33
N ALA A 121 -17.27 3.40 -12.52
CA ALA A 121 -18.67 3.21 -12.88
C ALA A 121 -19.23 4.45 -13.60
N SER A 122 -19.83 4.27 -14.77
CA SER A 122 -20.46 5.35 -15.54
C SER A 122 -21.80 5.80 -14.96
N ASP A 123 -22.50 4.89 -14.28
CA ASP A 123 -23.87 5.08 -13.79
C ASP A 123 -24.00 4.56 -12.34
N GLY A 124 -25.05 5.01 -11.64
CA GLY A 124 -25.29 4.73 -10.23
C GLY A 124 -25.57 5.99 -9.41
N GLN A 125 -25.59 5.83 -8.09
CA GLN A 125 -25.83 6.94 -7.16
C GLN A 125 -24.67 7.93 -7.18
N PRO A 126 -24.91 9.24 -6.99
CA PRO A 126 -23.81 10.21 -6.89
C PRO A 126 -22.92 9.89 -5.69
N LEU A 127 -21.61 10.08 -5.85
CA LEU A 127 -20.65 9.88 -4.77
C LEU A 127 -21.07 10.64 -3.50
N PRO A 128 -20.85 10.06 -2.30
CA PRO A 128 -21.04 10.77 -1.05
C PRO A 128 -20.25 12.08 -1.04
N ARG A 129 -20.77 13.10 -0.35
CA ARG A 129 -20.07 14.37 -0.18
C ARG A 129 -18.71 14.13 0.48
N ASP A 130 -17.72 14.93 0.10
CA ASP A 130 -16.34 14.86 0.59
C ASP A 130 -15.57 13.56 0.28
N THR A 131 -16.02 12.76 -0.69
CA THR A 131 -15.31 11.56 -1.16
C THR A 131 -14.97 11.66 -2.66
N THR A 132 -13.77 11.21 -3.04
CA THR A 132 -13.32 11.14 -4.44
C THR A 132 -13.54 9.76 -5.05
N TYR A 133 -13.62 8.73 -4.21
CA TYR A 133 -13.85 7.34 -4.58
C TYR A 133 -15.08 6.82 -3.85
N ALA A 134 -15.79 5.87 -4.48
CA ALA A 134 -16.90 5.19 -3.86
C ALA A 134 -16.44 4.43 -2.60
N PRO A 135 -17.24 4.39 -1.52
CA PRO A 135 -16.99 3.54 -0.37
C PRO A 135 -16.67 2.10 -0.75
N GLU A 136 -15.80 1.47 0.04
CA GLU A 136 -15.45 0.06 -0.19
C GLU A 136 -16.68 -0.85 0.01
N TRP A 137 -16.86 -1.80 -0.89
CA TRP A 137 -17.90 -2.80 -0.77
C TRP A 137 -17.64 -3.72 0.43
N PRO A 138 -18.69 -4.14 1.18
CA PRO A 138 -18.52 -5.09 2.27
C PRO A 138 -17.86 -6.39 1.80
N GLU A 139 -17.00 -6.94 2.65
CA GLU A 139 -16.28 -8.19 2.38
C GLU A 139 -17.25 -9.32 1.99
N GLY A 140 -16.93 -10.03 0.90
CA GLY A 140 -17.73 -11.12 0.35
C GLY A 140 -18.85 -10.68 -0.61
N LYS A 141 -19.08 -9.37 -0.79
CA LYS A 141 -20.05 -8.82 -1.77
C LYS A 141 -19.40 -8.29 -3.05
N GLU A 142 -18.09 -8.46 -3.22
CA GLU A 142 -17.34 -7.96 -4.39
C GLU A 142 -17.80 -8.62 -5.69
N ARG A 143 -18.29 -9.87 -5.63
CA ARG A 143 -18.91 -10.53 -6.78
C ARG A 143 -20.26 -9.92 -7.16
N GLN A 144 -21.00 -9.41 -6.18
CA GLN A 144 -22.30 -8.77 -6.44
C GLN A 144 -22.10 -7.39 -7.08
N MET A 145 -21.04 -6.67 -6.73
CA MET A 145 -20.64 -5.41 -7.39
C MET A 145 -20.48 -5.58 -8.91
N GLN A 146 -19.97 -6.72 -9.37
CA GLN A 146 -19.75 -7.00 -10.79
C GLN A 146 -21.06 -7.16 -11.58
N ASN A 147 -22.17 -7.49 -10.91
CA ASN A 147 -23.48 -7.59 -11.53
C ASN A 147 -24.07 -6.18 -11.65
N ALA A 148 -24.20 -5.69 -12.87
CA ALA A 148 -24.72 -4.35 -13.17
C ALA A 148 -26.14 -4.11 -12.65
N GLU A 149 -27.02 -5.12 -12.71
CA GLU A 149 -28.40 -4.98 -12.23
C GLU A 149 -28.40 -4.78 -10.71
N TYR A 150 -27.72 -5.67 -9.98
CA TYR A 150 -27.60 -5.55 -8.53
C TYR A 150 -26.89 -4.25 -8.13
N PHE A 151 -25.81 -3.87 -8.81
CA PHE A 151 -25.07 -2.63 -8.55
C PHE A 151 -25.96 -1.40 -8.63
N LEU A 152 -26.82 -1.31 -9.65
CA LEU A 152 -27.68 -0.14 -9.89
C LEU A 152 -29.00 -0.15 -9.10
N THR A 153 -29.41 -1.30 -8.57
CA THR A 153 -30.68 -1.48 -7.84
C THR A 153 -30.42 -1.69 -6.34
N ASP A 154 -30.45 -2.94 -5.87
CA ASP A 154 -30.39 -3.31 -4.45
C ASP A 154 -29.03 -3.03 -3.80
N GLY A 155 -27.96 -3.03 -4.60
CA GLY A 155 -26.59 -2.85 -4.14
C GLY A 155 -26.21 -1.40 -3.83
N GLY A 156 -26.97 -0.41 -4.30
CA GLY A 156 -26.71 1.00 -4.02
C GLY A 156 -25.35 1.49 -4.52
N GLY A 157 -24.88 0.99 -5.66
CA GLY A 157 -23.58 1.33 -6.24
C GLY A 157 -23.47 2.81 -6.62
N TYR A 158 -22.28 3.37 -6.42
CA TYR A 158 -21.98 4.76 -6.71
C TYR A 158 -21.35 4.92 -8.09
N LYS A 159 -21.72 5.95 -8.85
CA LYS A 159 -21.03 6.32 -10.08
C LYS A 159 -19.67 6.96 -9.78
N GLY A 160 -18.69 6.77 -10.66
CA GLY A 160 -17.33 7.28 -10.54
C GLY A 160 -16.31 6.20 -10.13
N PRO A 161 -15.09 6.61 -9.76
CA PRO A 161 -14.02 5.70 -9.36
C PRO A 161 -14.38 4.87 -8.13
N GLN A 162 -14.14 3.56 -8.17
CA GLN A 162 -14.42 2.64 -7.06
C GLN A 162 -13.18 2.39 -6.20
N THR A 163 -13.36 2.23 -4.89
CA THR A 163 -12.27 1.81 -3.99
C THR A 163 -11.99 0.32 -4.11
N THR A 164 -13.05 -0.48 -4.21
CA THR A 164 -12.97 -1.92 -4.45
C THR A 164 -12.35 -2.19 -5.83
N VAL A 165 -11.49 -3.21 -5.89
CA VAL A 165 -10.74 -3.57 -7.09
C VAL A 165 -11.10 -4.96 -7.60
N LEU A 166 -10.83 -5.20 -8.87
CA LEU A 166 -10.86 -6.55 -9.44
C LEU A 166 -9.49 -7.22 -9.28
N LYS A 167 -9.49 -8.41 -8.67
CA LYS A 167 -8.29 -9.25 -8.49
C LYS A 167 -7.93 -9.94 -9.83
N PRO A 168 -6.77 -10.60 -9.96
CA PRO A 168 -6.46 -11.37 -11.17
C PRO A 168 -7.52 -12.43 -11.49
N GLY A 169 -7.93 -12.49 -12.76
CA GLY A 169 -9.00 -13.39 -13.20
C GLY A 169 -9.71 -12.91 -14.47
N SER A 170 -10.70 -13.69 -14.91
CA SER A 170 -11.54 -13.36 -16.07
C SER A 170 -12.93 -12.92 -15.62
N TYR A 171 -13.33 -11.73 -16.05
CA TYR A 171 -14.52 -11.03 -15.58
C TYR A 171 -15.49 -10.77 -16.73
N ARG A 172 -16.70 -11.32 -16.59
CA ARG A 172 -17.82 -11.01 -17.47
C ARG A 172 -18.59 -9.85 -16.86
N ILE A 173 -18.15 -8.63 -17.15
CA ILE A 173 -18.81 -7.42 -16.65
C ILE A 173 -19.34 -6.59 -17.81
N ASN A 174 -20.28 -5.69 -17.50
CA ASN A 174 -20.86 -4.79 -18.48
C ASN A 174 -19.87 -3.64 -18.77
N PRO A 175 -19.26 -3.56 -19.98
CA PRO A 175 -18.26 -2.55 -20.32
C PRO A 175 -18.86 -1.16 -20.52
N VAL A 176 -20.19 -1.04 -20.67
CA VAL A 176 -20.89 0.25 -20.71
C VAL A 176 -21.01 0.83 -19.31
N LEU A 177 -21.20 -0.04 -18.30
CA LEU A 177 -21.26 0.36 -16.90
C LEU A 177 -19.88 0.60 -16.31
N PHE A 178 -18.97 -0.36 -16.50
CA PHE A 178 -17.68 -0.38 -15.82
C PHE A 178 -16.55 -0.21 -16.83
N SER A 179 -15.80 0.88 -16.67
CA SER A 179 -14.50 1.05 -17.31
C SER A 179 -13.42 0.52 -16.37
N ILE A 180 -12.50 -0.27 -16.91
CA ILE A 180 -11.46 -0.96 -16.12
C ILE A 180 -10.11 -0.44 -16.58
N GLU A 181 -9.29 -0.04 -15.61
CA GLU A 181 -7.90 0.34 -15.83
C GLU A 181 -7.00 -0.66 -15.10
N GLN A 182 -6.16 -1.36 -15.86
CA GLN A 182 -5.23 -2.33 -15.29
C GLN A 182 -3.96 -1.62 -14.82
N VAL A 183 -3.63 -1.79 -13.54
CA VAL A 183 -2.40 -1.25 -12.92
C VAL A 183 -1.63 -2.38 -12.23
N PRO A 184 -0.30 -2.27 -12.08
CA PRO A 184 0.46 -3.28 -11.35
C PRO A 184 -0.02 -3.39 -9.89
N ALA A 185 -0.01 -4.61 -9.35
CA ALA A 185 -0.31 -4.85 -7.95
C ALA A 185 0.77 -4.23 -7.05
N THR A 186 0.39 -3.85 -5.83
CA THR A 186 1.35 -3.34 -4.86
C THR A 186 2.16 -4.49 -4.29
N SER A 187 3.46 -4.50 -4.58
CA SER A 187 4.39 -5.50 -4.03
C SER A 187 5.23 -4.89 -2.92
N ILE A 188 5.26 -5.55 -1.76
CA ILE A 188 6.08 -5.20 -0.61
C ILE A 188 7.24 -6.21 -0.53
N GLU A 189 8.46 -5.70 -0.71
CA GLU A 189 9.67 -6.52 -0.68
C GLU A 189 9.97 -7.06 0.72
N LYS A 190 10.76 -8.13 0.78
CA LYS A 190 11.21 -8.71 2.05
C LYS A 190 12.03 -7.69 2.84
N ALA A 191 11.88 -7.73 4.17
CA ALA A 191 12.51 -6.78 5.10
C ALA A 191 12.09 -5.31 4.85
N THR A 192 10.92 -5.12 4.25
CA THR A 192 10.23 -3.83 4.17
C THR A 192 8.78 -4.02 4.58
N VAL A 193 8.12 -2.92 4.96
CA VAL A 193 6.70 -2.87 5.28
C VAL A 193 6.04 -1.72 4.53
N GLY A 194 4.81 -1.93 4.08
CA GLY A 194 4.01 -0.91 3.40
C GLY A 194 3.12 -0.16 4.38
N VAL A 195 3.37 1.12 4.58
CA VAL A 195 2.47 2.00 5.34
C VAL A 195 1.44 2.58 4.38
N VAL A 196 0.16 2.35 4.66
CA VAL A 196 -0.94 2.81 3.81
C VAL A 196 -1.50 4.12 4.34
N LYS A 197 -1.53 5.12 3.45
CA LYS A 197 -2.24 6.38 3.64
C LYS A 197 -3.49 6.37 2.77
N SER A 198 -4.64 6.30 3.42
CA SER A 198 -5.95 6.31 2.78
C SER A 198 -6.49 7.73 2.69
N ASN A 199 -6.87 8.14 1.47
CA ASN A 199 -7.64 9.35 1.24
C ASN A 199 -9.16 9.09 1.23
N VAL A 200 -9.57 7.84 1.44
CA VAL A 200 -10.96 7.37 1.33
C VAL A 200 -11.40 6.78 2.67
N GLY A 201 -12.72 6.78 2.91
CA GLY A 201 -13.34 6.28 4.14
C GLY A 201 -13.85 7.41 5.03
N ASP A 202 -14.46 7.00 6.14
CA ASP A 202 -15.02 7.94 7.10
C ASP A 202 -13.91 8.77 7.76
N ARG A 203 -14.24 10.04 8.05
CA ARG A 203 -13.36 10.86 8.87
C ARG A 203 -13.40 10.30 10.30
N PRO A 204 -12.25 10.02 10.91
CA PRO A 204 -12.24 9.56 12.30
C PRO A 204 -12.90 10.60 13.19
N VAL A 205 -13.82 10.17 14.05
CA VAL A 205 -14.63 11.03 14.94
C VAL A 205 -13.76 11.84 15.91
N THR A 206 -12.53 11.40 16.17
CA THR A 206 -11.54 12.06 17.04
C THR A 206 -10.85 13.29 16.41
N ALA A 207 -11.22 13.70 15.19
CA ALA A 207 -10.65 14.89 14.54
C ALA A 207 -11.22 16.22 15.07
N GLU A 208 -12.30 16.21 15.86
CA GLU A 208 -12.85 17.40 16.53
C GLU A 208 -12.45 17.41 18.01
N GLY A 209 -11.35 18.11 18.31
CA GLY A 209 -11.00 18.54 19.66
C GLY A 209 -10.20 17.53 20.49
N ASP A 210 -8.88 17.53 20.33
CA ASP A 210 -7.91 17.45 21.43
C ASP A 210 -6.49 17.43 20.87
N VAL A 211 -5.82 18.58 20.95
CA VAL A 211 -4.42 18.74 20.61
C VAL A 211 -3.61 18.13 21.74
N ASP A 212 -3.08 16.91 21.56
CA ASP A 212 -2.12 16.35 22.51
C ASP A 212 -1.07 15.43 21.88
N ASN A 213 0.06 15.37 22.60
CA ASN A 213 1.41 15.15 22.14
C ASN A 213 1.70 13.81 21.44
N VAL A 214 2.52 13.89 20.37
CA VAL A 214 3.21 12.81 19.66
C VAL A 214 2.30 11.85 18.87
N GLY A 215 2.06 12.14 17.59
CA GLY A 215 1.84 11.21 16.44
C GLY A 215 0.76 10.11 16.49
N GLN A 216 0.57 9.41 17.61
CA GLN A 216 -0.23 8.20 17.80
C GLN A 216 -1.73 8.40 17.56
N ARG A 217 -2.27 9.62 17.79
CA ARG A 217 -3.67 9.95 17.49
C ARG A 217 -3.95 10.18 15.99
N ARG A 218 -2.93 10.17 15.12
CA ARG A 218 -3.08 10.27 13.66
C ARG A 218 -3.31 8.92 12.98
N LEU A 219 -3.14 7.81 13.72
CA LEU A 219 -3.26 6.46 13.17
C LEU A 219 -4.69 5.93 13.29
N VAL A 220 -5.26 5.55 12.16
CA VAL A 220 -6.66 5.12 12.01
C VAL A 220 -6.78 3.61 11.80
N ALA A 221 -7.98 3.06 11.95
CA ALA A 221 -8.24 1.67 11.59
C ALA A 221 -8.19 1.47 10.06
N GLN A 222 -8.05 0.22 9.61
CA GLN A 222 -8.15 -0.10 8.19
C GLN A 222 -9.54 0.28 7.66
N GLY A 223 -9.60 0.91 6.49
CA GLY A 223 -10.84 1.41 5.88
C GLY A 223 -11.23 2.83 6.30
N GLU A 224 -10.61 3.40 7.32
CA GLU A 224 -10.79 4.81 7.69
C GLU A 224 -9.83 5.72 6.91
N ARG A 225 -10.19 7.00 6.81
CA ARG A 225 -9.35 8.01 6.15
C ARG A 225 -8.20 8.43 7.06
N GLY A 226 -6.96 8.24 6.61
CA GLY A 226 -5.75 8.54 7.39
C GLY A 226 -4.64 7.52 7.16
N ILE A 227 -3.64 7.51 8.05
CA ILE A 227 -2.57 6.52 8.04
C ILE A 227 -3.03 5.30 8.83
N TRP A 228 -3.05 4.13 8.20
CA TRP A 228 -3.50 2.90 8.87
C TRP A 228 -2.53 2.47 9.97
N ARG A 229 -3.08 2.06 11.12
CA ARG A 229 -2.29 1.57 12.26
C ARG A 229 -1.59 0.25 11.98
N GLN A 230 -2.19 -0.60 11.16
CA GLN A 230 -1.61 -1.87 10.77
C GLN A 230 -0.90 -1.70 9.41
N PRO A 231 0.43 -1.88 9.35
CA PRO A 231 1.13 -1.86 8.07
C PRO A 231 0.87 -3.15 7.29
N LEU A 232 1.10 -3.09 5.98
CA LEU A 232 1.17 -4.26 5.11
C LEU A 232 2.54 -4.92 5.29
N LEU A 233 2.53 -6.22 5.57
CA LEU A 233 3.73 -7.05 5.65
C LEU A 233 4.23 -7.40 4.24
N GLU A 234 5.37 -8.10 4.13
CA GLU A 234 5.88 -8.55 2.83
C GLU A 234 4.86 -9.40 2.07
N GLY A 235 4.73 -9.15 0.76
CA GLY A 235 3.74 -9.82 -0.08
C GLY A 235 3.16 -8.94 -1.17
N GLU A 236 2.26 -9.52 -1.96
CA GLU A 236 1.51 -8.81 -3.00
C GLU A 236 0.10 -8.47 -2.51
N TYR A 237 -0.30 -7.22 -2.72
CA TYR A 237 -1.61 -6.70 -2.33
C TYR A 237 -2.33 -6.09 -3.53
N TYR A 238 -3.57 -6.51 -3.73
CA TYR A 238 -4.46 -5.94 -4.74
C TYR A 238 -5.21 -4.77 -4.12
N LEU A 239 -4.60 -3.60 -4.18
CA LEU A 239 -5.14 -2.34 -3.65
C LEU A 239 -5.33 -1.34 -4.79
N ASN A 240 -6.29 -0.43 -4.62
CA ASN A 240 -6.42 0.68 -5.55
C ASN A 240 -5.28 1.69 -5.32
N SER A 241 -4.28 1.69 -6.19
CA SER A 241 -3.10 2.56 -6.12
C SER A 241 -3.40 4.05 -6.27
N LYS A 242 -4.59 4.41 -6.77
CA LYS A 242 -5.04 5.81 -6.86
C LYS A 242 -5.82 6.27 -5.62
N ALA A 243 -6.43 5.33 -4.88
CA ALA A 243 -7.14 5.62 -3.63
C ALA A 243 -6.19 5.56 -2.41
N TYR A 244 -5.23 4.63 -2.45
CA TYR A 244 -4.29 4.34 -1.38
C TYR A 244 -2.86 4.69 -1.81
N GLN A 245 -2.18 5.51 -1.02
CA GLN A 245 -0.75 5.76 -1.19
C GLN A 245 0.02 4.84 -0.23
N VAL A 246 0.89 4.01 -0.80
CA VAL A 246 1.70 3.04 -0.03
C VAL A 246 3.13 3.53 0.03
N THR A 247 3.62 3.84 1.23
CA THR A 247 5.00 4.22 1.49
C THR A 247 5.75 3.03 2.06
N THR A 248 6.79 2.57 1.37
CA THR A 248 7.61 1.43 1.82
C THR A 248 8.68 1.89 2.80
N ILE A 249 8.75 1.20 3.94
CA ILE A 249 9.73 1.47 5.00
C ILE A 249 10.57 0.22 5.21
N SER A 250 11.89 0.37 5.19
CA SER A 250 12.81 -0.73 5.49
C SER A 250 12.77 -1.07 6.98
N THR A 251 12.63 -2.36 7.28
CA THR A 251 12.73 -2.92 8.65
C THR A 251 14.11 -3.52 8.91
N GLN A 252 15.05 -3.35 7.98
CA GLN A 252 16.43 -3.81 8.17
C GLN A 252 17.12 -2.98 9.24
N ARG A 253 18.01 -3.63 9.99
CA ARG A 253 18.90 -2.93 10.91
C ARG A 253 19.84 -2.03 10.13
N ARG A 254 19.86 -0.75 10.49
CA ARG A 254 20.75 0.26 9.91
C ARG A 254 21.73 0.73 10.96
N ILE A 255 22.92 1.04 10.48
CA ILE A 255 24.03 1.56 11.27
C ILE A 255 24.33 2.96 10.75
N VAL A 256 24.23 3.96 11.61
CA VAL A 256 24.66 5.33 11.29
C VAL A 256 25.95 5.62 12.05
N ARG A 257 26.92 6.17 11.33
CA ARG A 257 28.27 6.44 11.84
C ARG A 257 28.50 7.94 11.86
N TYR A 258 28.85 8.46 13.02
CA TYR A 258 29.26 9.82 13.25
C TYR A 258 30.76 9.80 13.50
N THR A 259 31.58 10.14 12.50
CA THR A 259 33.04 10.09 12.60
C THR A 259 33.69 11.33 12.02
N ALA A 260 34.93 11.61 12.42
CA ALA A 260 35.77 12.61 11.77
C ALA A 260 36.17 12.13 10.37
N HIS A 261 35.77 12.84 9.31
CA HIS A 261 36.05 12.44 7.92
C HIS A 261 37.20 13.24 7.29
N GLU A 262 38.24 12.53 6.81
CA GLU A 262 39.17 12.97 5.76
C GLU A 262 38.85 12.19 4.46
N GLY A 263 37.81 12.57 3.69
CA GLY A 263 37.50 11.91 2.41
C GLY A 263 36.10 12.19 1.83
N GLN A 264 35.96 12.04 0.50
CA GLN A 264 34.80 12.46 -0.30
C GLN A 264 33.60 11.50 -0.19
N LEU A 265 32.42 12.07 0.10
CA LEU A 265 31.14 11.42 0.39
C LEU A 265 30.71 10.42 -0.70
N SER A 266 30.65 9.13 -0.36
CA SER A 266 29.99 8.10 -1.18
C SER A 266 29.32 7.06 -0.27
N GLY A 267 28.10 7.37 0.18
CA GLY A 267 27.26 6.46 0.97
C GLY A 267 26.44 7.19 2.03
N GLY A 268 25.11 7.22 1.90
CA GLY A 268 24.18 8.02 2.71
C GLY A 268 23.99 7.56 4.17
N GLY A 269 25.06 7.47 4.95
CA GLY A 269 25.02 7.11 6.36
C GLY A 269 26.20 7.58 7.22
N GLU A 270 27.05 8.46 6.68
CA GLU A 270 28.23 8.99 7.36
C GLU A 270 28.05 10.48 7.66
N GLU A 271 28.15 10.82 8.95
CA GLU A 271 27.87 12.15 9.48
C GLU A 271 29.09 12.71 10.21
N ARG A 272 29.19 14.05 10.26
CA ARG A 272 30.31 14.71 10.95
C ARG A 272 30.34 14.36 12.44
N GLU A 273 31.54 14.22 12.98
CA GLU A 273 31.85 14.05 14.41
C GLU A 273 30.98 14.92 15.34
N ILE A 274 30.74 14.41 16.54
CA ILE A 274 29.96 15.10 17.57
C ILE A 274 30.94 15.77 18.53
N LYS A 275 31.01 17.09 18.47
CA LYS A 275 31.76 17.88 19.47
C LYS A 275 30.95 17.96 20.76
N VAL A 276 31.52 17.43 21.83
CA VAL A 276 30.93 17.43 23.17
C VAL A 276 31.77 18.28 24.13
N ARG A 277 31.16 18.72 25.23
CA ARG A 277 31.82 19.48 26.29
C ARG A 277 31.53 18.85 27.64
N THR A 278 32.55 18.61 28.43
CA THR A 278 32.45 17.94 29.74
C THR A 278 32.27 18.91 30.89
N SER A 279 31.89 18.38 32.06
CA SER A 279 31.66 19.16 33.29
C SER A 279 32.86 19.99 33.76
N ASP A 280 34.07 19.51 33.49
CA ASP A 280 35.36 20.17 33.77
C ASP A 280 35.82 21.11 32.63
N GLY A 281 34.97 21.31 31.61
CA GLY A 281 35.13 22.34 30.59
C GLY A 281 35.93 21.93 29.35
N PHE A 282 36.42 20.69 29.28
CA PHE A 282 37.12 20.19 28.08
C PHE A 282 36.14 19.97 26.94
N THR A 283 36.60 20.21 25.71
CA THR A 283 35.82 20.01 24.48
C THR A 283 36.61 19.11 23.55
N PHE A 284 35.98 18.02 23.10
CA PHE A 284 36.61 17.05 22.22
C PHE A 284 35.57 16.43 21.26
N PRO A 285 35.99 15.98 20.07
CA PRO A 285 35.14 15.20 19.19
C PRO A 285 34.94 13.77 19.73
N VAL A 286 33.78 13.20 19.47
CA VAL A 286 33.45 11.81 19.80
C VAL A 286 32.89 11.13 18.56
N ASP A 287 33.46 9.98 18.26
CA ASP A 287 32.97 9.08 17.23
C ASP A 287 31.87 8.19 17.81
N VAL A 288 30.74 8.12 17.12
CA VAL A 288 29.56 7.40 17.59
C VAL A 288 29.04 6.50 16.49
N ARG A 289 28.66 5.28 16.86
CA ARG A 289 27.87 4.38 16.02
C ARG A 289 26.53 4.12 16.69
N VAL A 290 25.46 4.31 15.95
CA VAL A 290 24.09 4.01 16.41
C VAL A 290 23.49 2.96 15.49
N ASP A 291 23.14 1.82 16.07
CA ASP A 291 22.43 0.74 15.41
C ASP A 291 20.94 0.86 15.77
N PHE A 292 20.10 1.01 14.76
CA PHE A 292 18.66 1.11 14.95
C PHE A 292 17.91 0.24 13.94
N GLU A 293 16.69 -0.10 14.29
CA GLU A 293 15.74 -0.75 13.40
C GLU A 293 14.35 -0.16 13.59
N ILE A 294 13.52 -0.29 12.56
CA ILE A 294 12.11 0.11 12.61
C ILE A 294 11.31 -1.18 12.66
N GLU A 295 10.71 -1.44 13.82
CA GLU A 295 9.80 -2.57 13.96
C GLU A 295 8.57 -2.36 13.06
N PRO A 296 8.05 -3.40 12.38
CA PRO A 296 6.87 -3.30 11.52
C PRO A 296 5.73 -2.51 12.16
N ARG A 297 5.35 -2.85 13.39
CA ARG A 297 4.27 -2.22 14.16
C ARG A 297 4.44 -0.71 14.37
N ASN A 298 5.67 -0.20 14.32
CA ASN A 298 5.99 1.21 14.56
C ASN A 298 6.18 2.00 13.26
N ALA A 299 6.27 1.33 12.09
CA ALA A 299 6.45 2.01 10.82
C ALA A 299 5.34 3.04 10.48
N PRO A 300 4.05 2.80 10.78
CA PRO A 300 3.03 3.83 10.59
C PRO A 300 3.25 5.07 11.46
N LEU A 301 3.76 4.90 12.68
CA LEU A 301 4.08 6.01 13.57
C LEU A 301 5.22 6.88 13.02
N LEU A 302 6.21 6.26 12.39
CA LEU A 302 7.29 6.95 11.70
C LEU A 302 6.76 7.85 10.59
N VAL A 303 5.92 7.31 9.68
CA VAL A 303 5.32 8.08 8.57
C VAL A 303 4.35 9.15 9.06
N ALA A 304 3.72 8.96 10.23
CA ALA A 304 2.84 9.96 10.81
C ALA A 304 3.57 11.12 11.50
N SER A 305 4.81 10.89 11.96
CA SER A 305 5.61 11.84 12.75
C SER A 305 6.65 12.58 11.90
N VAL A 306 7.26 11.87 10.96
CA VAL A 306 8.18 12.41 9.96
C VAL A 306 7.41 12.52 8.65
N SER A 307 7.54 13.65 7.93
CA SER A 307 6.94 13.80 6.60
C SER A 307 7.33 12.62 5.68
N ASP A 308 6.57 12.41 4.60
CA ASP A 308 6.68 11.29 3.63
C ASP A 308 8.10 11.05 3.02
N ASP A 309 9.13 11.80 3.44
CA ASP A 309 10.52 11.71 3.03
C ASP A 309 11.47 11.10 4.09
N GLN A 310 12.30 10.14 3.65
CA GLN A 310 13.38 9.53 4.46
C GLN A 310 14.39 10.57 5.00
N VAL A 311 14.44 11.77 4.42
CA VAL A 311 15.32 12.87 4.82
C VAL A 311 14.96 13.36 6.23
N GLY A 312 13.68 13.47 6.56
CA GLY A 312 13.25 13.94 7.87
C GLY A 312 13.69 13.03 9.01
N LEU A 313 13.75 11.71 8.78
CA LEU A 313 14.21 10.76 9.81
C LEU A 313 15.70 11.00 10.12
N GLN A 314 16.52 11.16 9.09
CA GLN A 314 17.96 11.39 9.27
C GLN A 314 18.23 12.69 10.04
N GLU A 315 17.51 13.76 9.73
CA GLU A 315 17.64 15.03 10.46
C GLU A 315 17.25 14.91 11.93
N VAL A 316 16.13 14.25 12.22
CA VAL A 316 15.65 14.05 13.60
C VAL A 316 16.62 13.15 14.38
N MET A 317 17.09 12.06 13.77
CA MET A 317 18.12 11.20 14.36
C MET A 317 19.40 11.98 14.65
N ASN A 318 19.90 12.76 13.69
CA ASN A 318 21.10 13.56 13.85
C ASN A 318 20.98 14.56 15.01
N SER A 319 19.84 15.22 15.13
CA SER A 319 19.55 16.13 16.22
C SER A 319 19.50 15.39 17.57
N ALA A 320 18.79 14.27 17.64
CA ALA A 320 18.63 13.47 18.85
C ALA A 320 19.96 12.88 19.35
N VAL A 321 20.78 12.33 18.45
CA VAL A 321 22.11 11.78 18.76
C VAL A 321 23.04 12.88 19.25
N ARG A 322 23.18 13.99 18.52
CA ARG A 322 24.04 15.11 18.94
C ARG A 322 23.63 15.68 20.30
N ALA A 323 22.32 15.85 20.54
CA ALA A 323 21.83 16.33 21.82
C ALA A 323 22.11 15.34 22.96
N THR A 324 21.92 14.05 22.73
CA THR A 324 22.11 13.02 23.75
C THR A 324 23.57 12.91 24.19
N PHE A 325 24.51 12.83 23.25
CA PHE A 325 25.93 12.75 23.57
C PHE A 325 26.48 14.03 24.21
N ARG A 326 25.96 15.21 23.82
CA ARG A 326 26.32 16.47 24.48
C ARG A 326 25.82 16.51 25.93
N ASN A 327 24.59 16.09 26.18
CA ASN A 327 24.01 16.07 27.52
C ASN A 327 24.70 15.05 28.42
N ASN A 328 24.98 13.85 27.88
CA ASN A 328 25.73 12.82 28.59
C ASN A 328 27.12 13.34 29.01
N ALA A 329 27.89 13.89 28.07
CA ALA A 329 29.23 14.41 28.36
C ALA A 329 29.24 15.54 29.40
N GLN A 330 28.22 16.40 29.41
CA GLN A 330 28.10 17.50 30.39
C GLN A 330 27.98 17.03 31.84
N ALA A 331 27.54 15.80 32.08
CA ALA A 331 27.34 15.25 33.42
C ALA A 331 28.63 14.66 34.03
N VAL A 332 29.64 14.35 33.20
CA VAL A 332 30.87 13.66 33.62
C VAL A 332 32.12 14.47 33.31
N LYS A 333 33.26 14.10 33.91
CA LYS A 333 34.57 14.72 33.62
C LYS A 333 35.18 14.08 32.39
N ALA A 334 36.11 14.78 31.73
CA ALA A 334 36.76 14.31 30.50
C ALA A 334 37.41 12.93 30.62
N LEU A 335 38.11 12.70 31.74
CA LEU A 335 38.79 11.43 31.97
C LEU A 335 37.81 10.28 32.28
N ASP A 336 36.78 10.57 33.08
CA ASP A 336 35.79 9.57 33.48
C ASP A 336 34.95 9.14 32.27
N TYR A 337 34.67 10.06 31.35
CA TYR A 337 34.00 9.76 30.07
C TYR A 337 34.76 8.71 29.25
N VAL A 338 36.10 8.77 29.23
CA VAL A 338 36.94 7.78 28.53
C VAL A 338 37.03 6.45 29.30
N LYS A 339 37.22 6.52 30.62
CA LYS A 339 37.39 5.33 31.48
C LYS A 339 36.11 4.51 31.62
N GLN A 340 34.96 5.17 31.70
CA GLN A 340 33.65 4.56 31.93
C GLN A 340 32.84 4.46 30.63
N ARG A 341 33.50 4.14 29.50
CA ARG A 341 32.87 4.11 28.17
C ARG A 341 31.56 3.31 28.14
N LYS A 342 31.56 2.12 28.74
CA LYS A 342 30.37 1.25 28.77
C LYS A 342 29.17 1.94 29.43
N GLU A 343 29.40 2.66 30.52
CA GLU A 343 28.33 3.39 31.22
C GLU A 343 27.80 4.54 30.36
N GLN A 344 28.68 5.24 29.63
CA GLN A 344 28.26 6.30 28.72
C GLN A 344 27.47 5.76 27.51
N GLU A 345 27.83 4.59 26.99
CA GLU A 345 27.10 3.89 25.93
C GLU A 345 25.70 3.47 26.40
N ASP A 346 25.60 2.81 27.56
CA ASP A 346 24.33 2.33 28.13
C ASP A 346 23.39 3.53 28.44
N GLN A 347 23.90 4.58 29.09
CA GLN A 347 23.11 5.80 29.37
C GLN A 347 22.66 6.52 28.08
N SER A 348 23.55 6.64 27.09
CA SER A 348 23.20 7.28 25.81
C SER A 348 22.16 6.47 25.04
N LYS A 349 22.20 5.14 25.13
CA LYS A 349 21.19 4.26 24.56
C LYS A 349 19.82 4.52 25.18
N ASP A 350 19.71 4.56 26.50
CA ASP A 350 18.44 4.77 27.20
C ASP A 350 17.85 6.14 26.85
N MET A 351 18.67 7.20 26.87
CA MET A 351 18.26 8.55 26.48
C MET A 351 17.79 8.64 25.02
N LEU A 352 18.46 7.93 24.10
CA LEU A 352 18.06 7.89 22.70
C LEU A 352 16.77 7.09 22.51
N GLN A 353 16.63 5.97 23.20
CA GLN A 353 15.45 5.13 23.14
C GLN A 353 14.21 5.89 23.62
N GLU A 354 14.31 6.64 24.73
CA GLU A 354 13.21 7.48 25.22
C GLU A 354 12.79 8.55 24.21
N LYS A 355 13.75 9.27 23.62
CA LYS A 355 13.48 10.36 22.66
C LYS A 355 12.89 9.87 21.35
N LEU A 356 13.35 8.72 20.86
CA LEU A 356 13.02 8.22 19.53
C LEU A 356 11.85 7.24 19.53
N ALA A 357 11.46 6.71 20.69
CA ALA A 357 10.27 5.88 20.84
C ALA A 357 9.00 6.57 20.33
N GLY A 358 8.87 7.89 20.52
CA GLY A 358 7.73 8.68 20.04
C GLY A 358 7.60 8.74 18.51
N ILE A 359 8.67 8.43 17.79
CA ILE A 359 8.76 8.46 16.32
C ILE A 359 8.69 7.04 15.75
N GLY A 360 8.71 6.01 16.61
CA GLY A 360 8.64 4.61 16.18
C GLY A 360 9.99 4.00 15.77
N VAL A 361 11.11 4.63 16.13
CA VAL A 361 12.46 4.11 15.89
C VAL A 361 12.94 3.35 17.13
N THR A 362 13.47 2.14 16.93
CA THR A 362 13.98 1.30 18.02
C THR A 362 15.51 1.28 17.99
N ILE A 363 16.13 1.70 19.09
CA ILE A 363 17.59 1.69 19.23
C ILE A 363 18.05 0.34 19.77
N ILE A 364 18.87 -0.35 19.00
CA ILE A 364 19.40 -1.66 19.38
C ILE A 364 20.68 -1.50 20.18
N ASN A 365 21.59 -0.68 19.66
CA ASN A 365 22.92 -0.54 20.21
C ASN A 365 23.50 0.85 19.94
N VAL A 366 24.34 1.32 20.86
CA VAL A 366 25.06 2.57 20.77
C VAL A 366 26.49 2.30 21.18
N GLN A 367 27.45 2.70 20.33
CA GLN A 367 28.87 2.48 20.58
C GLN A 367 29.63 3.78 20.44
N ILE A 368 30.60 3.99 21.34
CA ILE A 368 31.54 5.09 21.31
C ILE A 368 32.85 4.56 20.74
N GLY A 369 33.28 5.16 19.63
CA GLY A 369 34.54 4.86 18.96
C GLY A 369 35.70 5.62 19.61
N ASP A 370 36.37 6.42 18.80
CA ASP A 370 37.46 7.28 19.24
C ASP A 370 36.93 8.49 20.01
N VAL A 371 37.65 8.85 21.07
CA VAL A 371 37.28 9.95 21.97
C VAL A 371 38.43 10.94 22.02
N GLY A 372 38.19 12.11 21.42
CA GLY A 372 39.14 13.19 21.33
C GLY A 372 40.32 12.93 20.39
N ASP A 373 41.13 13.97 20.26
CA ASP A 373 42.36 13.99 19.49
C ASP A 373 43.54 14.36 20.39
N GLU A 374 44.77 14.22 19.89
CA GLU A 374 45.97 14.54 20.66
C GLU A 374 45.98 16.00 21.17
N LYS A 375 45.29 16.91 20.47
CA LYS A 375 45.18 18.33 20.85
C LYS A 375 44.19 18.57 22.00
N SER A 376 43.11 17.79 22.12
CA SER A 376 42.09 17.99 23.16
C SER A 376 42.39 17.20 24.44
N LEU A 377 42.58 15.89 24.33
CA LEU A 377 42.76 15.00 25.49
C LEU A 377 44.19 14.46 25.63
N GLY A 378 45.05 14.64 24.61
CA GLY A 378 46.39 14.04 24.60
C GLY A 378 47.24 14.39 25.82
N ASN A 379 47.23 15.64 26.27
CA ASN A 379 48.00 16.05 27.45
C ASN A 379 47.46 15.46 28.77
N LEU A 380 46.14 15.31 28.89
CA LEU A 380 45.52 14.72 30.08
C LEU A 380 45.76 13.21 30.14
N LEU A 381 45.62 12.52 29.01
CA LEU A 381 45.86 11.09 28.89
C LEU A 381 47.35 10.77 29.10
N LYS A 382 48.28 11.58 28.55
CA LYS A 382 49.72 11.45 28.83
C LYS A 382 50.01 11.60 30.32
N THR A 383 49.47 12.63 30.97
CA THR A 383 49.68 12.84 32.42
C THR A 383 49.15 11.69 33.28
N GLN A 384 48.01 11.10 32.92
CA GLN A 384 47.46 9.92 33.59
C GLN A 384 48.32 8.68 33.36
N MET A 385 48.69 8.44 32.10
CA MET A 385 49.56 7.34 31.71
C MET A 385 50.90 7.42 32.46
N ASP A 386 51.53 8.60 32.52
CA ASP A 386 52.76 8.84 33.25
C ASP A 386 52.61 8.57 34.75
N ARG A 387 51.46 8.96 35.35
CA ARG A 387 51.16 8.66 36.76
C ARG A 387 51.00 7.16 36.99
N GLU A 388 50.33 6.45 36.10
CA GLU A 388 50.07 5.01 36.22
C GLU A 388 51.36 4.20 36.03
N ILE A 389 52.23 4.63 35.10
CA ILE A 389 53.59 4.11 34.94
C ILE A 389 54.39 4.33 36.22
N ALA A 390 54.37 5.54 36.80
CA ALA A 390 55.11 5.84 38.03
C ALA A 390 54.65 4.97 39.22
N ILE A 391 53.34 4.68 39.33
CA ILE A 391 52.81 3.77 40.35
C ILE A 391 53.33 2.34 40.12
N GLN A 392 53.28 1.84 38.89
CA GLN A 392 53.80 0.52 38.54
C GLN A 392 55.31 0.40 38.79
N GLU A 393 56.07 1.45 38.49
CA GLU A 393 57.51 1.51 38.79
C GLU A 393 57.77 1.45 40.30
N GLN A 394 56.97 2.17 41.10
CA GLN A 394 57.07 2.14 42.55
C GLN A 394 56.75 0.75 43.13
N GLU A 395 55.69 0.09 42.66
CA GLU A 395 55.34 -1.27 43.05
C GLU A 395 56.46 -2.26 42.69
N THR A 396 56.96 -2.17 41.45
CA THR A 396 58.07 -3.00 40.96
C THR A 396 59.32 -2.82 41.85
N PHE A 397 59.65 -1.58 42.21
CA PHE A 397 60.80 -1.29 43.08
C PHE A 397 60.60 -1.84 44.50
N GLN A 398 59.40 -1.74 45.06
CA GLN A 398 59.08 -2.34 46.36
C GLN A 398 59.18 -3.88 46.33
N GLU A 399 58.71 -4.52 45.26
CA GLU A 399 58.88 -5.96 45.09
C GLU A 399 60.35 -6.37 44.96
N GLN A 400 61.14 -5.62 44.19
CA GLN A 400 62.59 -5.83 44.08
C GLN A 400 63.30 -5.67 45.43
N GLN A 401 62.92 -4.68 46.24
CA GLN A 401 63.45 -4.51 47.60
C GLN A 401 63.10 -5.70 48.49
N ARG A 402 61.83 -6.13 48.51
CA ARG A 402 61.40 -7.31 49.28
C ARG A 402 62.13 -8.58 48.85
N ALA A 403 62.30 -8.80 47.54
CA ALA A 403 63.05 -9.94 47.01
C ALA A 403 64.54 -9.88 47.40
N ALA A 404 65.16 -8.69 47.40
CA ALA A 404 66.53 -8.50 47.85
C ALA A 404 66.70 -8.73 49.36
N GLU A 405 65.75 -8.29 50.18
CA GLU A 405 65.73 -8.57 51.62
C GLU A 405 65.54 -10.07 51.91
N GLN A 406 64.62 -10.73 51.23
CA GLN A 406 64.44 -12.19 51.34
C GLN A 406 65.73 -12.94 50.95
N LYS A 407 66.39 -12.54 49.86
CA LYS A 407 67.69 -13.10 49.48
C LYS A 407 68.74 -12.92 50.58
N LYS A 408 68.83 -11.73 51.20
CA LYS A 408 69.74 -11.48 52.34
C LYS A 408 69.42 -12.34 53.56
N GLN A 409 68.14 -12.59 53.85
CA GLN A 409 67.72 -13.47 54.96
C GLN A 409 68.10 -14.93 54.69
N LEU A 410 67.89 -15.41 53.45
CA LEU A 410 68.31 -16.75 53.04
C LEU A 410 69.84 -16.92 53.16
N THR A 411 70.63 -15.96 52.67
CA THR A 411 72.10 -16.03 52.78
C THR A 411 72.61 -15.98 54.22
N LYS A 412 71.91 -15.29 55.13
CA LYS A 412 72.24 -15.29 56.56
C LYS A 412 71.87 -16.57 57.28
N THR A 413 70.99 -17.40 56.72
CA THR A 413 70.58 -18.67 57.31
C THR A 413 71.43 -19.84 56.80
N GLU A 414 72.13 -19.65 55.67
CA GLU A 414 73.07 -20.61 55.07
C GLU A 414 74.53 -20.46 55.54
N GLN A 415 74.84 -19.43 56.33
CA GLN A 415 76.12 -19.26 57.06
C GLN A 415 75.93 -19.63 58.53
#